data_AF-A0A831LAR1-F1
#
_entry.id   AF-A0A831LAR1-F1
#
_cell.length_a   1.000
_cell.length_b   1.000
_cell.length_c   1.000
_cell.angle_alpha   90.00
_cell.angle_beta   90.00
_cell.angle_gamma   90.00
#
_symmetry.space_group_name_H-M   'P 1'
#
loop_
_entity.id
_entity.type
_entity.pdbx_description
1 polymer ?
#
loop_
_entity_poly.entity_id
_entity_poly.type
_entity_poly.pdbx_seq_one_letter_code
_entity_poly.pdbx_strand_id
1 'polypeptide(L)' 'MEPLRGKYKVFKTKKYTIYYLIEDVEVGGTPEKKIVKGGHEFFFFGDVVVIKPVKETSPPQATP' A
#
# COMPACT_ATOMS: atom_id res chain seq x y z
N MET A 1 -18.84 -9.80 -8.50
CA MET A 1 -17.67 -9.39 -7.72
C MET A 1 -16.66 -8.84 -8.70
N GLU A 2 -16.55 -7.51 -8.81
CA GLU A 2 -15.49 -6.90 -9.63
C GLU A 2 -14.14 -7.14 -8.96
N PRO A 3 -13.12 -7.65 -9.68
CA PRO A 3 -11.77 -7.69 -9.15
C PRO A 3 -11.29 -6.26 -8.91
N LEU A 4 -10.69 -6.02 -7.76
CA LEU A 4 -10.04 -4.76 -7.41
C LEU A 4 -9.16 -4.31 -8.60
N ARG A 5 -9.53 -3.21 -9.26
CA ARG A 5 -8.86 -2.68 -10.46
C ARG A 5 -7.57 -1.96 -10.07
N GLY A 6 -6.61 -2.72 -9.56
CA GLY A 6 -5.29 -2.21 -9.22
C GLY A 6 -4.23 -3.24 -9.60
N LYS A 7 -3.15 -2.80 -10.24
CA LYS A 7 -1.96 -3.63 -10.42
C LYS A 7 -1.30 -3.82 -9.06
N TYR A 8 -1.15 -5.08 -8.64
CA TYR A 8 -0.42 -5.43 -7.43
C TYR A 8 0.51 -6.61 -7.69
N LYS A 9 1.54 -6.73 -6.85
CA LYS A 9 2.40 -7.91 -6.78
C LYS A 9 2.20 -8.59 -5.44
N VAL A 10 2.14 -9.92 -5.45
CA VAL A 10 2.04 -10.70 -4.22
C VAL A 10 3.36 -11.40 -3.96
N PHE A 11 3.88 -11.26 -2.75
CA PHE A 11 5.05 -11.98 -2.28
C PHE A 11 4.65 -12.80 -1.06
N LYS A 12 4.85 -14.12 -1.12
CA LYS A 12 4.56 -15.00 0.00
C LYS A 12 5.85 -15.37 0.71
N THR A 13 5.90 -15.12 2.01
CA THR A 13 6.97 -15.54 2.90
C THR A 13 6.43 -16.57 3.90
N LYS A 14 7.30 -17.17 4.72
CA LYS A 14 6.86 -18.13 5.76
C LYS A 14 5.96 -17.50 6.82
N LYS A 15 6.07 -16.18 7.04
CA LYS A 15 5.36 -15.46 8.10
C LYS A 15 4.28 -14.52 7.57
N TYR A 16 4.48 -13.95 6.39
CA TYR A 16 3.62 -12.92 5.83
C TYR A 16 3.25 -13.17 4.37
N THR A 17 2.01 -12.83 4.03
CA THR A 17 1.55 -12.61 2.65
C THR A 17 1.58 -11.12 2.36
N ILE A 18 2.44 -10.70 1.45
CA ILE A 18 2.71 -9.28 1.17
C ILE A 18 2.04 -8.89 -0.14
N TYR A 19 1.14 -7.91 -0.09
CA TYR A 19 0.52 -7.29 -1.25
C TYR A 19 1.18 -5.94 -1.49
N TYR A 20 1.98 -5.86 -2.55
CA TYR A 20 2.58 -4.61 -3.00
C TYR A 20 1.69 -3.96 -4.05
N LEU A 21 1.01 -2.89 -3.67
CA LEU A 21 0.15 -2.11 -4.55
C LEU A 21 1.01 -1.20 -5.42
N ILE A 22 0.92 -1.36 -6.75
CA ILE A 22 1.63 -0.50 -7.71
C ILE A 22 0.85 0.80 -7.91
N GLU A 23 -0.47 0.72 -7.79
CA GLU A 23 -1.37 1.86 -7.89
C GLU A 23 -1.81 2.33 -6.51
N ASP A 24 -2.13 3.61 -6.42
CA ASP A 24 -2.67 4.24 -5.21
C ASP A 24 -4.12 3.82 -5.05
N VAL A 25 -4.31 2.64 -4.46
CA VAL A 25 -5.61 2.05 -4.17
C VAL A 25 -5.92 2.28 -2.70
N GLU A 26 -7.16 2.66 -2.41
CA GLU A 26 -7.64 2.74 -1.03
C GLU A 26 -7.60 1.35 -0.38
N VAL A 27 -6.79 1.24 0.68
CA VAL A 27 -6.75 0.04 1.50
C VAL A 27 -7.92 0.13 2.48
N GLY A 28 -9.00 -0.59 2.16
CA GLY A 28 -10.14 -0.73 3.07
C GLY A 28 -9.78 -1.54 4.32
N GLY A 29 -10.43 -1.23 5.44
CA GLY A 29 -10.25 -1.92 6.73
C GLY A 29 -9.29 -1.22 7.68
N THR A 30 -9.42 -1.53 8.98
CA THR A 30 -8.57 -0.94 10.03
C THR A 30 -7.34 -1.83 10.22
N PRO A 31 -6.13 -1.37 9.84
CA PRO A 31 -4.90 -2.13 10.09
C PRO A 31 -4.62 -2.20 11.59
N GLU A 32 -4.04 -3.31 12.05
CA GLU A 32 -3.54 -3.42 13.42
C GLU A 32 -2.33 -2.49 13.63
N LYS A 33 -1.54 -2.32 12.56
CA LYS A 33 -0.39 -1.44 12.58
C LYS A 33 -0.19 -0.78 11.23
N LYS A 34 0.12 0.51 11.27
CA LYS A 34 0.53 1.29 10.09
C LYS A 34 1.94 1.83 10.32
N ILE A 35 2.83 1.65 9.35
CA ILE A 35 4.21 2.15 9.40
C ILE A 35 4.50 2.89 8.09
N VAL A 36 5.19 4.02 8.16
CA VAL A 36 5.72 4.72 6.98
C VAL A 36 7.24 4.63 7.00
N LYS A 37 7.85 4.06 5.96
CA LYS A 37 9.32 3.93 5.87
C LYS A 37 9.78 3.86 4.42
N GLY A 38 10.83 4.61 4.09
CA GLY A 38 11.44 4.55 2.76
C GLY A 38 10.47 4.86 1.61
N GLY A 39 9.61 5.86 1.77
CA GLY A 39 8.61 6.25 0.75
C GLY A 39 7.45 5.27 0.58
N HIS A 40 7.24 4.36 1.54
CA HIS A 40 6.15 3.38 1.49
C HIS A 40 5.36 3.36 2.79
N GLU A 41 4.05 3.16 2.66
CA GLU A 41 3.11 2.86 3.73
C GLU A 41 2.91 1.36 3.82
N PHE A 42 3.14 0.80 5.01
CA PHE A 42 2.97 -0.61 5.35
C PHE A 42 1.79 -0.75 6.29
N PHE A 43 0.79 -1.53 5.90
CA PHE A 43 -0.41 -1.83 6.66
C PHE A 43 -0.37 -3.30 7.06
N PHE A 44 -0.40 -3.60 8.36
CA PHE A 44 -0.36 -4.96 8.89
C PHE A 44 -1.76 -5.40 9.31
N PHE A 45 -2.15 -6.56 8.80
CA PHE A 45 -3.42 -7.25 9.07
C PHE A 45 -3.09 -8.72 9.40
N GLY A 46 -2.64 -9.00 10.61
CA GLY A 46 -2.19 -10.31 11.07
C GLY A 46 -0.98 -10.80 10.28
N ASP A 47 -1.18 -11.87 9.51
CA ASP A 47 -0.19 -12.42 8.58
C ASP A 47 -0.18 -11.75 7.21
N VAL A 48 -1.02 -10.74 6.97
CA VAL A 48 -1.06 -9.99 5.72
C VAL A 48 -0.40 -8.62 5.87
N VAL A 49 0.45 -8.25 4.92
CA VAL A 49 1.06 -6.91 4.85
C VAL A 49 0.71 -6.27 3.52
N VAL A 50 0.03 -5.14 3.55
CA VAL A 50 -0.22 -4.33 2.35
C VAL A 50 0.79 -3.20 2.31
N ILE A 51 1.51 -3.08 1.21
CA ILE A 51 2.51 -2.04 0.98
C ILE A 51 1.98 -1.17 -0.15
N LYS A 52 1.89 0.13 0.07
CA LYS A 52 1.63 1.09 -1.00
C LYS A 52 2.74 2.15 -1.02
N PRO A 53 3.15 2.62 -2.21
CA PRO A 53 4.02 3.78 -2.29
C PRO A 53 3.29 4.99 -1.71
N VAL A 54 3.99 5.78 -0.90
CA VAL A 54 3.55 7.12 -0.58
C VAL A 54 3.74 7.90 -1.86
N LYS A 55 2.65 8.33 -2.53
CA LYS A 55 2.80 9.38 -3.53
C LYS A 55 3.47 10.54 -2.80
N GLU A 56 4.68 10.91 -3.22
CA GLU A 56 5.10 12.30 -3.05
C GLU A 56 3.93 13.10 -3.64
N THR A 57 3.13 13.72 -2.77
CA THR A 57 2.47 14.96 -3.13
C THR A 57 3.58 15.82 -3.68
N SER A 58 3.73 15.86 -5.01
CA SER A 58 4.39 16.96 -5.66
C SER A 58 3.81 18.20 -4.98
N PRO A 59 4.61 19.11 -4.41
CA PRO A 59 4.07 20.35 -3.88
C PRO A 59 3.16 20.93 -4.96
N PRO A 60 1.98 21.47 -4.62
CA PRO A 60 1.09 22.04 -5.61
C PRO A 60 1.95 22.94 -6.49
N GLN A 61 2.04 22.58 -7.76
CA GLN A 61 2.82 23.31 -8.74
C GLN A 61 2.39 24.77 -8.61
N ALA A 62 3.27 25.60 -8.05
CA ALA A 62 3.04 27.02 -7.95
C ALA A 62 2.84 27.49 -9.39
N THR A 63 1.59 27.74 -9.74
CA THR A 63 1.21 28.36 -11.00
C THR A 63 1.93 29.70 -11.10
N PRO A 64 2.52 30.03 -12.26
CA PRO A 64 3.33 31.23 -12.46
C PRO A 64 2.55 32.53 -12.25
#